data_AF-W9GCA0-F1
#
_entry.id   AF-W9GCA0-F1
#
_cell.length_a   1.000
_cell.length_b   1.000
_cell.length_c   1.000
_cell.angle_alpha   90.00
_cell.angle_beta   90.00
_cell.angle_gamma   90.00
#
_symmetry.space_group_name_H-M   'P 1'
#
loop_
_entity.id
_entity.type
_entity.pdbx_description
1 polymer ?
#
loop_
_entity_poly.entity_id
_entity_poly.type
_entity_poly.pdbx_seq_one_letter_code
_entity_poly.pdbx_strand_id
1 'polypeptide(L)'
;MRPEVEGRARAEAFRREHHLGVQPIADMFALYELVPRLDVASLSVANPDEHGMTAHDPERGITKVVVACTANPMRQRSTLAHELAHVLFRDYEVASQGAWADREDYEKRADAFARHLLVPVKGLREFFGRSEQLSLADLSKAVQWFQASPRIVLIQMEQAAYLDAATKAMWWDHTTPWLAANHGWSPQYRALQVESQTPRAPQRLLMRATRGYQQGMLSLTALARIRGTTPAALEAELAEAGISPNESRIEWAAPIDRQAVEDDFADLDALEGIDLPLPFYDDADGDGDGDGDG
;
A
#
# COMPACT_ATOMS: atom_id res chain seq x y z
N MET A 1 -17.88 -16.32 13.23
CA MET A 1 -18.66 -16.88 12.09
C MET A 1 -17.62 -17.60 11.20
N ARG A 2 -17.97 -18.42 10.19
CA ARG A 2 -16.91 -19.12 9.41
C ARG A 2 -16.08 -18.08 8.61
N PRO A 3 -14.73 -18.12 8.60
CA PRO A 3 -13.88 -17.14 7.89
C PRO A 3 -14.27 -16.87 6.44
N GLU A 4 -14.66 -17.91 5.69
CA GLU A 4 -15.14 -17.80 4.31
C GLU A 4 -16.40 -16.93 4.19
N VAL A 5 -17.35 -17.06 5.12
CA VAL A 5 -18.60 -16.29 5.11
C VAL A 5 -18.32 -14.82 5.44
N GLU A 6 -17.46 -14.56 6.42
CA GLU A 6 -17.07 -13.21 6.82
C GLU A 6 -16.32 -12.48 5.69
N GLY A 7 -15.31 -13.13 5.12
CA GLY A 7 -14.50 -12.56 4.03
C GLY A 7 -15.35 -12.26 2.80
N ARG A 8 -16.23 -13.19 2.41
CA ARG A 8 -17.20 -12.99 1.33
C ARG A 8 -18.13 -11.81 1.59
N ALA A 9 -18.76 -11.78 2.77
CA ALA A 9 -19.72 -10.74 3.11
C ALA A 9 -19.06 -9.35 3.11
N ARG A 10 -17.83 -9.24 3.61
CA ARG A 10 -17.08 -7.97 3.59
C ARG A 10 -16.67 -7.55 2.19
N ALA A 11 -16.24 -8.49 1.34
CA ALA A 11 -15.90 -8.20 -0.06
C ALA A 11 -17.13 -7.71 -0.84
N GLU A 12 -18.27 -8.39 -0.68
CA GLU A 12 -19.53 -7.97 -1.31
C GLU A 12 -19.99 -6.59 -0.78
N ALA A 13 -19.82 -6.33 0.52
CA ALA A 13 -20.12 -5.02 1.11
C ALA A 13 -19.22 -3.92 0.53
N PHE A 14 -17.90 -4.14 0.49
CA PHE A 14 -16.93 -3.21 -0.07
C PHE A 14 -17.25 -2.87 -1.53
N ARG A 15 -17.57 -3.89 -2.36
CA ARG A 15 -17.97 -3.68 -3.75
C ARG A 15 -19.25 -2.86 -3.89
N ARG A 16 -20.23 -3.00 -2.97
CA ARG A 16 -21.44 -2.17 -2.96
C ARG A 16 -21.18 -0.75 -2.50
N GLU A 17 -20.46 -0.58 -1.39
CA GLU A 17 -20.07 0.71 -0.77
C GLU A 17 -19.35 1.61 -1.78
N HIS A 18 -18.49 1.02 -2.62
CA HIS A 18 -17.69 1.73 -3.61
C HIS A 18 -18.20 1.60 -5.06
N HIS A 19 -19.43 1.11 -5.25
CA HIS A 19 -20.08 0.99 -6.56
C HIS A 19 -19.26 0.23 -7.63
N LEU A 20 -18.50 -0.78 -7.22
CA LEU A 20 -17.62 -1.56 -8.11
C LEU A 20 -18.38 -2.57 -8.97
N GLY A 21 -19.68 -2.74 -8.75
CA GLY A 21 -20.50 -3.74 -9.46
C GLY A 21 -19.93 -5.15 -9.31
N VAL A 22 -19.95 -5.94 -10.39
CA VAL A 22 -19.36 -7.30 -10.44
C VAL A 22 -18.25 -7.45 -11.49
N GLN A 23 -17.86 -6.36 -12.13
CA GLN A 23 -16.84 -6.33 -13.17
C GLN A 23 -15.42 -6.40 -12.59
N PRO A 24 -14.41 -6.77 -13.40
CA PRO A 24 -13.01 -6.76 -12.97
C PRO A 24 -12.59 -5.38 -12.42
N ILE A 25 -11.76 -5.38 -11.39
CA ILE A 25 -11.15 -4.16 -10.86
C ILE A 25 -9.95 -3.81 -11.75
N ALA A 26 -9.96 -2.66 -12.41
CA ALA A 26 -8.86 -2.26 -13.29
C ALA A 26 -7.57 -2.02 -12.48
N ASP A 27 -7.61 -1.08 -11.53
CA ASP A 27 -6.46 -0.68 -10.72
C ASP A 27 -6.70 -0.99 -9.23
N MET A 28 -5.93 -1.91 -8.68
CA MET A 28 -5.99 -2.27 -7.26
C MET A 28 -5.47 -1.17 -6.34
N PHE A 29 -4.47 -0.38 -6.76
CA PHE A 29 -3.94 0.71 -5.95
C PHE A 29 -4.95 1.84 -5.81
N ALA A 30 -5.74 2.11 -6.86
CA ALA A 30 -6.80 3.12 -6.81
C ALA A 30 -7.87 2.79 -5.75
N LEU A 31 -8.07 1.52 -5.38
CA LEU A 31 -9.00 1.15 -4.31
C LEU A 31 -8.55 1.62 -2.92
N TYR A 32 -7.24 1.66 -2.67
CA TYR A 32 -6.70 2.13 -1.39
C TYR A 32 -6.98 3.62 -1.18
N GLU A 33 -7.04 4.39 -2.27
CA GLU A 33 -7.36 5.81 -2.23
C GLU A 33 -8.83 6.08 -1.81
N LEU A 34 -9.71 5.09 -1.97
CA LEU A 34 -11.11 5.14 -1.51
C LEU A 34 -11.24 4.94 -0.01
N VAL A 35 -10.22 4.40 0.65
CA VAL A 35 -10.21 4.14 2.09
C VAL A 35 -9.54 5.31 2.81
N PRO A 36 -10.23 5.98 3.74
CA PRO A 36 -9.65 7.09 4.49
C PRO A 36 -8.40 6.65 5.27
N ARG A 37 -7.36 7.48 5.22
CA ARG A 37 -6.12 7.31 6.00
C ARG A 37 -5.37 6.01 5.68
N LEU A 38 -5.54 5.49 4.48
CA LEU A 38 -4.81 4.34 3.97
C LEU A 38 -3.95 4.79 2.78
N ASP A 39 -2.64 4.57 2.88
CA ASP A 39 -1.68 4.79 1.79
C ASP A 39 -1.13 3.44 1.32
N VAL A 40 -0.86 3.31 0.02
CA VAL A 40 -0.26 2.10 -0.56
C VAL A 40 0.93 2.43 -1.46
N ALA A 41 1.97 1.62 -1.38
CA ALA A 41 3.14 1.72 -2.24
C ALA A 41 3.56 0.34 -2.79
N SER A 42 4.13 0.33 -3.99
CA SER A 42 4.86 -0.80 -4.55
C SER A 42 6.34 -0.44 -4.65
N LEU A 43 7.21 -1.28 -4.09
CA LEU A 43 8.66 -1.03 -4.03
C LEU A 43 9.45 -2.18 -4.64
N SER A 44 10.57 -1.85 -5.28
CA SER A 44 11.58 -2.83 -5.67
C SER A 44 12.31 -3.33 -4.42
N VAL A 45 12.05 -4.57 -4.04
CA VAL A 45 12.68 -5.24 -2.90
C VAL A 45 13.65 -6.32 -3.39
N ALA A 46 14.63 -6.69 -2.55
CA ALA A 46 15.62 -7.71 -2.90
C ALA A 46 14.98 -9.10 -3.11
N ASN A 47 13.89 -9.39 -2.40
CA ASN A 47 13.13 -10.63 -2.53
C ASN A 47 11.71 -10.36 -3.06
N PRO A 48 11.43 -10.57 -4.36
CA PRO A 48 10.11 -10.34 -4.97
C PRO A 48 9.00 -11.26 -4.47
N ASP A 49 9.36 -12.32 -3.73
CA ASP A 49 8.42 -13.27 -3.13
C ASP A 49 8.00 -12.86 -1.72
N GLU A 50 8.56 -11.79 -1.15
CA GLU A 50 8.03 -11.19 0.08
C GLU A 50 6.54 -10.85 -0.08
N HIS A 51 5.79 -11.08 0.99
CA HIS A 51 4.39 -10.73 1.06
C HIS A 51 4.21 -9.22 1.24
N GLY A 52 2.96 -8.75 1.22
CA GLY A 52 2.66 -7.39 1.59
C GLY A 52 3.02 -7.14 3.06
N MET A 53 3.26 -5.88 3.40
CA MET A 53 3.42 -5.45 4.77
C MET A 53 2.43 -4.33 5.05
N THR A 54 1.63 -4.52 6.10
CA THR A 54 0.72 -3.50 6.63
C THR A 54 1.29 -2.95 7.94
N ALA A 55 1.45 -1.63 8.01
CA ALA A 55 1.89 -0.92 9.21
C ALA A 55 0.86 0.16 9.59
N HIS A 56 0.46 0.17 10.86
CA HIS A 56 -0.47 1.17 11.39
C HIS A 56 0.27 2.13 12.34
N ASP A 57 0.13 3.44 12.09
CA ASP A 57 0.59 4.52 12.96
C ASP A 57 -0.58 4.96 13.85
N PRO A 58 -0.62 4.57 15.14
CA PRO A 58 -1.74 4.86 16.03
C PRO A 58 -1.83 6.33 16.42
N GLU A 59 -0.70 7.06 16.44
CA GLU A 59 -0.69 8.49 16.80
C GLU A 59 -1.34 9.34 15.70
N ARG A 60 -1.07 9.01 14.44
CA ARG A 60 -1.61 9.75 13.28
C ARG A 60 -2.90 9.12 12.73
N GLY A 61 -3.22 7.92 13.15
CA GLY A 61 -4.32 7.10 12.65
C GLY A 61 -4.16 6.76 11.17
N ILE A 62 -2.93 6.61 10.67
CA ILE A 62 -2.62 6.34 9.26
C ILE A 62 -2.15 4.90 9.13
N THR A 63 -2.73 4.17 8.19
CA THR A 63 -2.27 2.84 7.81
C THR A 63 -1.52 2.91 6.49
N LYS A 64 -0.38 2.23 6.41
CA LYS A 64 0.44 2.13 5.21
C LYS A 64 0.55 0.68 4.81
N VAL A 65 0.36 0.41 3.53
CA VAL A 65 0.57 -0.90 2.94
C VAL A 65 1.70 -0.80 1.92
N VAL A 66 2.65 -1.72 2.01
CA VAL A 66 3.75 -1.85 1.06
C VAL A 66 3.66 -3.23 0.43
N VAL A 67 3.72 -3.28 -0.89
CA VAL A 67 3.83 -4.54 -1.64
C VAL A 67 5.12 -4.54 -2.47
N ALA A 68 5.64 -5.74 -2.73
CA ALA A 68 6.79 -5.91 -3.61
C ALA A 68 6.39 -5.70 -5.08
N CYS A 69 7.26 -5.04 -5.85
CA CYS A 69 7.28 -5.18 -7.30
C CYS A 69 7.56 -6.65 -7.64
N THR A 70 6.87 -7.20 -8.64
CA THR A 70 6.97 -8.63 -8.96
C THR A 70 6.71 -8.91 -10.43
N ALA A 71 7.29 -10.00 -10.95
CA ALA A 71 6.99 -10.53 -12.27
C ALA A 71 5.67 -11.33 -12.32
N ASN A 72 4.96 -11.45 -11.19
CA ASN A 72 3.73 -12.21 -11.04
C ASN A 72 2.54 -11.26 -10.77
N PRO A 73 1.99 -10.58 -11.79
CA PRO A 73 0.97 -9.54 -11.61
C PRO A 73 -0.27 -10.02 -10.86
N MET A 74 -0.71 -11.26 -11.11
CA MET A 74 -1.90 -11.83 -10.48
C MET A 74 -1.66 -12.10 -8.99
N ARG A 75 -0.41 -12.41 -8.60
CA ARG A 75 -0.01 -12.53 -7.20
C ARG A 75 -0.04 -11.17 -6.53
N GLN A 76 0.50 -10.12 -7.16
CA GLN A 76 0.48 -8.77 -6.62
C GLN A 76 -0.96 -8.29 -6.34
N ARG A 77 -1.87 -8.52 -7.29
CA ARG A 77 -3.28 -8.18 -7.15
C ARG A 77 -3.95 -8.92 -5.98
N SER A 78 -3.67 -10.22 -5.81
CA SER A 78 -4.16 -10.96 -4.65
C SER A 78 -3.54 -10.49 -3.34
N THR A 79 -2.25 -10.17 -3.31
CA THR A 79 -1.58 -9.62 -2.12
C THR A 79 -2.21 -8.29 -1.73
N LEU A 80 -2.42 -7.36 -2.67
CA LEU A 80 -3.11 -6.10 -2.42
C LEU A 80 -4.54 -6.35 -1.89
N ALA A 81 -5.30 -7.24 -2.50
CA ALA A 81 -6.64 -7.54 -2.01
C ALA A 81 -6.63 -8.15 -0.58
N HIS A 82 -5.64 -8.98 -0.28
CA HIS A 82 -5.44 -9.62 1.02
C HIS A 82 -5.05 -8.57 2.09
N GLU A 83 -4.05 -7.72 1.84
CA GLU A 83 -3.65 -6.65 2.77
C GLU A 83 -4.81 -5.67 3.02
N LEU A 84 -5.57 -5.33 1.98
CA LEU A 84 -6.77 -4.50 2.14
C LEU A 84 -7.76 -5.16 3.12
N ALA A 85 -7.93 -6.48 3.09
CA ALA A 85 -8.78 -7.19 4.04
C ALA A 85 -8.33 -6.93 5.48
N HIS A 86 -7.04 -7.11 5.78
CA HIS A 86 -6.49 -6.86 7.12
C HIS A 86 -6.75 -5.45 7.61
N VAL A 87 -6.63 -4.45 6.72
CA VAL A 87 -6.95 -3.06 7.05
C VAL A 87 -8.44 -2.90 7.37
N LEU A 88 -9.32 -3.44 6.53
CA LEU A 88 -10.77 -3.30 6.70
C LEU A 88 -11.32 -4.04 7.91
N PHE A 89 -10.70 -5.15 8.32
CA PHE A 89 -11.03 -5.88 9.54
C PHE A 89 -10.29 -5.38 10.78
N ARG A 90 -9.31 -4.48 10.60
CA ARG A 90 -8.46 -3.93 11.66
C ARG A 90 -7.69 -5.02 12.42
N ASP A 91 -7.20 -6.01 11.69
CA ASP A 91 -6.52 -7.18 12.27
C ASP A 91 -5.22 -6.81 13.02
N TYR A 92 -4.64 -5.64 12.70
CA TYR A 92 -3.51 -5.05 13.42
C TYR A 92 -3.82 -4.72 14.90
N GLU A 93 -5.08 -4.45 15.26
CA GLU A 93 -5.46 -4.20 16.65
C GLU A 93 -5.45 -5.49 17.48
N VAL A 94 -5.83 -6.61 16.86
CA VAL A 94 -5.96 -7.89 17.55
C VAL A 94 -4.62 -8.64 17.62
N ALA A 95 -3.74 -8.47 16.62
CA ALA A 95 -2.39 -9.02 16.65
C ALA A 95 -1.58 -8.55 17.88
N SER A 96 -1.87 -7.36 18.42
CA SER A 96 -1.27 -6.84 19.65
C SER A 96 -1.68 -7.60 20.93
N GLN A 97 -2.71 -8.46 20.85
CA GLN A 97 -3.32 -9.14 22.01
C GLN A 97 -2.95 -10.64 22.12
N GLY A 98 -2.11 -11.18 21.22
CA GLY A 98 -1.41 -12.46 21.43
C GLY A 98 -2.19 -13.76 21.22
N ALA A 99 -3.36 -13.74 20.58
CA ALA A 99 -4.15 -14.96 20.33
C ALA A 99 -3.73 -15.66 19.02
N TRP A 100 -2.97 -16.76 19.13
CA TRP A 100 -2.44 -17.52 18.00
C TRP A 100 -3.50 -18.26 17.17
N ALA A 101 -4.56 -18.78 17.81
CA ALA A 101 -5.64 -19.49 17.11
C ALA A 101 -6.45 -18.56 16.19
N ASP A 102 -6.58 -17.29 16.58
CA ASP A 102 -7.32 -16.29 15.82
C ASP A 102 -6.56 -15.89 14.54
N ARG A 103 -5.23 -16.00 14.54
CA ARG A 103 -4.40 -15.61 13.40
C ARG A 103 -4.68 -16.45 12.16
N GLU A 104 -4.83 -17.77 12.30
CA GLU A 104 -5.12 -18.65 11.16
C GLU A 104 -6.50 -18.35 10.54
N ASP A 105 -7.49 -17.99 11.37
CA ASP A 105 -8.82 -17.60 10.90
C ASP A 105 -8.81 -16.23 10.22
N TYR A 106 -7.94 -15.30 10.63
CA TYR A 106 -7.76 -14.00 9.97
C TYR A 106 -7.16 -14.14 8.58
N GLU A 107 -6.13 -14.96 8.42
CA GLU A 107 -5.53 -15.27 7.12
C GLU A 107 -6.57 -15.91 6.18
N LYS A 108 -7.32 -16.91 6.66
CA LYS A 108 -8.39 -17.55 5.87
C LYS A 108 -9.48 -16.55 5.48
N ARG A 109 -9.84 -15.62 6.37
CA ARG A 109 -10.81 -14.55 6.11
C ARG A 109 -10.29 -13.55 5.08
N ALA A 110 -9.02 -13.15 5.18
CA ALA A 110 -8.37 -12.25 4.23
C ALA A 110 -8.27 -12.88 2.84
N ASP A 111 -7.91 -14.15 2.75
CA ASP A 111 -7.91 -14.93 1.52
C ASP A 111 -9.31 -15.04 0.90
N ALA A 112 -10.33 -15.30 1.71
CA ALA A 112 -11.71 -15.32 1.25
C ALA A 112 -12.15 -13.94 0.72
N PHE A 113 -11.85 -12.87 1.46
CA PHE A 113 -12.10 -11.51 1.01
C PHE A 113 -11.43 -11.24 -0.34
N ALA A 114 -10.14 -11.57 -0.49
CA ALA A 114 -9.38 -11.33 -1.70
C ALA A 114 -9.99 -12.05 -2.92
N ARG A 115 -10.37 -13.33 -2.76
CA ARG A 115 -11.05 -14.10 -3.82
C ARG A 115 -12.37 -13.45 -4.26
N HIS A 116 -13.23 -13.10 -3.31
CA HIS A 116 -14.56 -12.53 -3.61
C HIS A 116 -14.49 -11.08 -4.09
N LEU A 117 -13.48 -10.32 -3.67
CA LEU A 117 -13.24 -8.96 -4.16
C LEU A 117 -12.80 -8.99 -5.63
N LEU A 118 -11.81 -9.82 -5.96
CA LEU A 118 -11.25 -9.90 -7.31
C LEU A 118 -12.17 -10.62 -8.29
N VAL A 119 -12.79 -11.72 -7.87
CA VAL A 119 -13.60 -12.61 -8.72
C VAL A 119 -14.93 -12.89 -8.02
N PRO A 120 -15.89 -11.95 -8.03
CA PRO A 120 -17.18 -12.17 -7.38
C PRO A 120 -17.95 -13.32 -8.04
N VAL A 121 -18.55 -14.20 -7.25
CA VAL A 121 -19.36 -15.35 -7.75
C VAL A 121 -20.46 -14.89 -8.72
N LYS A 122 -21.11 -13.74 -8.43
CA LYS A 122 -22.09 -13.14 -9.33
C LYS A 122 -21.47 -12.68 -10.65
N GLY A 123 -20.24 -12.15 -10.63
CA GLY A 123 -19.51 -11.77 -11.83
C GLY A 123 -19.17 -12.96 -12.72
N LEU A 124 -18.76 -14.09 -12.15
CA LEU A 124 -18.58 -15.33 -12.93
C LEU A 124 -19.88 -15.80 -13.56
N ARG A 125 -21.01 -15.67 -12.84
CA ARG A 125 -22.33 -16.04 -13.37
C ARG A 125 -22.77 -15.17 -14.53
N GLU A 126 -22.51 -13.87 -14.47
CA GLU A 126 -22.75 -12.96 -15.59
C GLU A 126 -21.80 -13.23 -16.76
N PHE A 127 -20.55 -13.61 -16.47
CA PHE A 127 -19.53 -13.87 -17.48
C PHE A 127 -19.80 -15.17 -18.27
N PHE A 128 -20.13 -16.28 -17.60
CA PHE A 128 -20.33 -17.59 -18.23
C PHE A 128 -21.79 -17.90 -18.57
N GLY A 129 -22.75 -17.20 -17.97
CA GLY A 129 -24.17 -17.46 -18.17
C GLY A 129 -24.57 -18.88 -17.78
N ARG A 130 -25.36 -19.54 -18.64
CA ARG A 130 -25.88 -20.91 -18.42
C ARG A 130 -24.97 -22.02 -18.96
N SER A 131 -23.69 -21.75 -19.19
CA SER A 131 -22.76 -22.76 -19.68
C SER A 131 -22.65 -23.92 -18.68
N GLU A 132 -22.93 -25.16 -19.13
CA GLU A 132 -22.98 -26.34 -18.25
C GLU A 132 -21.63 -27.09 -18.16
N GLN A 133 -20.78 -26.97 -19.19
CA GLN A 133 -19.47 -27.60 -19.21
C GLN A 133 -18.44 -26.58 -19.69
N LEU A 134 -17.62 -26.10 -18.76
CA LEU A 134 -16.52 -25.21 -19.08
C LEU A 134 -15.28 -26.01 -19.44
N SER A 135 -14.47 -25.44 -20.33
CA SER A 135 -13.18 -26.00 -20.75
C SER A 135 -12.02 -25.26 -20.08
N LEU A 136 -10.80 -25.78 -20.25
CA LEU A 136 -9.59 -25.07 -19.83
C LEU A 136 -9.42 -23.70 -20.52
N ALA A 137 -9.95 -23.57 -21.75
CA ALA A 137 -9.98 -22.29 -22.45
C ALA A 137 -10.88 -21.27 -21.74
N ASP A 138 -11.95 -21.72 -21.09
CA ASP A 138 -12.85 -20.85 -20.34
C ASP A 138 -12.24 -20.41 -19.00
N LEU A 139 -11.47 -21.28 -18.35
CA LEU A 139 -10.60 -20.87 -17.24
C LEU A 139 -9.63 -19.77 -17.68
N SER A 140 -8.95 -19.94 -18.83
CA SER A 140 -8.03 -18.95 -19.36
C SER A 140 -8.71 -17.60 -19.62
N LYS A 141 -9.91 -17.60 -20.23
CA LYS A 141 -10.71 -16.38 -20.44
C LYS A 141 -11.06 -15.69 -19.12
N ALA A 142 -11.47 -16.44 -18.10
CA ALA A 142 -11.81 -15.86 -16.80
C ALA A 142 -10.57 -15.31 -16.07
N VAL A 143 -9.44 -16.01 -16.11
CA VAL A 143 -8.15 -15.53 -15.60
C VAL A 143 -7.73 -14.23 -16.28
N GLN A 144 -7.84 -14.17 -17.60
CA GLN A 144 -7.53 -12.98 -18.40
C GLN A 144 -8.49 -11.82 -18.07
N TRP A 145 -9.79 -12.10 -17.94
CA TRP A 145 -10.83 -11.11 -17.71
C TRP A 145 -10.74 -10.49 -16.31
N PHE A 146 -10.74 -11.31 -15.26
CA PHE A 146 -10.68 -10.83 -13.89
C PHE A 146 -9.26 -10.46 -13.44
N GLN A 147 -8.23 -10.81 -14.23
CA GLN A 147 -6.82 -10.62 -13.92
C GLN A 147 -6.48 -11.18 -12.53
N ALA A 148 -6.95 -12.39 -12.24
CA ALA A 148 -6.74 -13.10 -10.99
C ALA A 148 -5.98 -14.42 -11.24
N SER A 149 -5.35 -14.98 -10.22
CA SER A 149 -4.59 -16.23 -10.41
C SER A 149 -5.54 -17.40 -10.77
N PRO A 150 -5.06 -18.41 -11.53
CA PRO A 150 -5.86 -19.57 -11.89
C PRO A 150 -6.48 -20.25 -10.68
N ARG A 151 -5.73 -20.38 -9.58
CA ARG A 151 -6.22 -20.95 -8.32
C ARG A 151 -7.39 -20.16 -7.73
N ILE A 152 -7.34 -18.83 -7.72
CA ILE A 152 -8.46 -18.00 -7.25
C ILE A 152 -9.69 -18.21 -8.13
N VAL A 153 -9.51 -18.18 -9.46
CA VAL A 153 -10.61 -18.34 -10.41
C VAL A 153 -11.24 -19.74 -10.28
N LEU A 154 -10.43 -20.79 -10.17
CA LEU A 154 -10.88 -22.18 -9.97
C LEU A 154 -11.74 -22.34 -8.71
N ILE A 155 -11.30 -21.78 -7.58
CA ILE A 155 -12.07 -21.81 -6.32
C ILE A 155 -13.43 -21.12 -6.52
N GLN A 156 -13.45 -19.96 -7.17
CA GLN A 156 -14.68 -19.21 -7.39
C GLN A 156 -15.61 -19.88 -8.42
N MET A 157 -15.06 -20.57 -9.43
CA MET A 157 -15.82 -21.39 -10.38
C MET A 157 -16.49 -22.59 -9.69
N GLU A 158 -15.80 -23.27 -8.78
CA GLU A 158 -16.37 -24.33 -7.94
C GLU A 158 -17.51 -23.78 -7.07
N GLN A 159 -17.30 -22.65 -6.39
CA GLN A 159 -18.34 -22.00 -5.58
C GLN A 159 -19.53 -21.51 -6.40
N ALA A 160 -19.31 -21.17 -7.67
CA ALA A 160 -20.34 -20.80 -8.62
C ALA A 160 -21.08 -22.02 -9.21
N ALA A 161 -20.63 -23.24 -8.92
CA ALA A 161 -21.12 -24.52 -9.44
C ALA A 161 -20.88 -24.74 -10.95
N TYR A 162 -19.81 -24.15 -11.50
CA TYR A 162 -19.40 -24.37 -12.90
C TYR A 162 -18.44 -25.56 -13.09
N LEU A 163 -17.81 -26.02 -12.02
CA LEU A 163 -16.93 -27.18 -12.02
C LEU A 163 -17.02 -27.92 -10.69
N ASP A 164 -16.68 -29.20 -10.71
CA ASP A 164 -16.59 -30.05 -9.53
C ASP A 164 -15.16 -30.09 -8.97
N ALA A 165 -15.00 -30.69 -7.80
CA ALA A 165 -13.71 -30.80 -7.13
C ALA A 165 -12.67 -31.60 -7.96
N ALA A 166 -13.11 -32.57 -8.77
CA ALA A 166 -12.25 -33.37 -9.62
C ALA A 166 -11.65 -32.54 -10.77
N THR A 167 -12.47 -31.77 -11.46
CA THR A 167 -12.05 -30.85 -12.52
C THR A 167 -11.16 -29.75 -11.94
N LYS A 168 -11.50 -29.21 -10.76
CA LYS A 168 -10.66 -28.25 -10.04
C LYS A 168 -9.25 -28.78 -9.80
N ALA A 169 -9.15 -30.00 -9.29
CA ALA A 169 -7.88 -30.66 -9.00
C ALA A 169 -7.06 -30.88 -10.28
N MET A 170 -7.70 -31.30 -11.37
CA MET A 170 -7.05 -31.50 -12.67
C MET A 170 -6.41 -30.21 -13.21
N TRP A 171 -7.05 -29.04 -12.98
CA TRP A 171 -6.57 -27.77 -13.52
C TRP A 171 -5.70 -26.96 -12.55
N TRP A 172 -5.48 -27.45 -11.33
CA TRP A 172 -4.90 -26.70 -10.21
C TRP A 172 -3.49 -26.17 -10.46
N ASP A 173 -2.68 -26.91 -11.21
CA ASP A 173 -1.27 -26.62 -11.44
C ASP A 173 -1.01 -25.74 -12.67
N HIS A 174 -2.06 -25.38 -13.43
CA HIS A 174 -1.90 -24.44 -14.53
C HIS A 174 -1.60 -23.04 -14.02
N THR A 175 -0.51 -22.47 -14.51
CA THR A 175 -0.05 -21.12 -14.15
C THR A 175 -0.57 -20.08 -15.14
N THR A 176 -0.60 -18.81 -14.73
CA THR A 176 -1.01 -17.73 -15.61
C THR A 176 -0.14 -17.58 -16.86
N PRO A 177 1.21 -17.63 -16.78
CA PRO A 177 2.06 -17.64 -17.97
C PRO A 177 1.74 -18.79 -18.92
N TRP A 178 1.47 -19.99 -18.38
CA TRP A 178 1.12 -21.16 -19.18
C TRP A 178 -0.21 -20.97 -19.90
N LEU A 179 -1.24 -20.49 -19.20
CA LEU A 179 -2.54 -20.19 -19.83
C LEU A 179 -2.42 -19.10 -20.89
N ALA A 180 -1.63 -18.05 -20.62
CA ALA A 180 -1.39 -16.95 -21.56
C ALA A 180 -0.71 -17.43 -22.85
N ALA A 181 0.29 -18.32 -22.72
CA ALA A 181 0.99 -18.90 -23.85
C ALA A 181 0.09 -19.82 -24.69
N ASN A 182 -0.68 -20.70 -24.05
CA ASN A 182 -1.52 -21.68 -24.75
C ASN A 182 -2.80 -21.07 -25.34
N HIS A 183 -3.26 -19.92 -24.84
CA HIS A 183 -4.50 -19.27 -25.27
C HIS A 183 -4.29 -17.89 -25.92
N GLY A 184 -3.06 -17.55 -26.30
CA GLY A 184 -2.78 -16.44 -27.21
C GLY A 184 -2.80 -15.03 -26.60
N TRP A 185 -2.70 -14.89 -25.27
CA TRP A 185 -2.72 -13.58 -24.60
C TRP A 185 -1.41 -13.23 -23.87
N SER A 186 -0.30 -13.90 -24.21
CA SER A 186 1.05 -13.56 -23.73
C SER A 186 1.44 -12.07 -23.86
N PRO A 187 1.09 -11.34 -24.94
CA PRO A 187 1.38 -9.90 -25.01
C PRO A 187 0.71 -9.09 -23.88
N GLN A 188 -0.55 -9.39 -23.58
CA GLN A 188 -1.26 -8.76 -22.47
C GLN A 188 -0.63 -9.16 -21.12
N TYR A 189 -0.28 -10.44 -20.94
CA TYR A 189 0.39 -10.88 -19.71
C TYR A 189 1.71 -10.11 -19.48
N ARG A 190 2.53 -9.92 -20.52
CA ARG A 190 3.77 -9.12 -20.42
C ARG A 190 3.51 -7.66 -20.06
N ALA A 191 2.45 -7.05 -20.60
CA ALA A 191 2.08 -5.68 -20.23
C ALA A 191 1.75 -5.58 -18.72
N LEU A 192 1.00 -6.55 -18.20
CA LEU A 192 0.71 -6.64 -16.76
C LEU A 192 1.98 -6.88 -15.93
N GLN A 193 2.96 -7.65 -16.43
CA GLN A 193 4.24 -7.83 -15.75
C GLN A 193 5.04 -6.54 -15.66
N VAL A 194 5.08 -5.73 -16.74
CA VAL A 194 5.75 -4.41 -16.72
C VAL A 194 5.08 -3.51 -15.67
N GLU A 195 3.76 -3.48 -15.63
CA GLU A 195 3.00 -2.71 -14.64
C GLU A 195 3.34 -3.17 -13.21
N SER A 196 3.28 -4.47 -12.93
CA SER A 196 3.55 -4.99 -11.58
C SER A 196 5.01 -4.92 -11.14
N GLN A 197 5.94 -4.72 -12.07
CA GLN A 197 7.36 -4.48 -11.79
C GLN A 197 7.69 -3.00 -11.60
N THR A 198 6.77 -2.11 -11.94
CA THR A 198 6.99 -0.67 -11.84
C THR A 198 6.69 -0.19 -10.42
N PRO A 199 7.66 0.44 -9.71
CA PRO A 199 7.40 1.03 -8.41
C PRO A 199 6.30 2.08 -8.47
N ARG A 200 5.48 2.14 -7.41
CA ARG A 200 4.37 3.09 -7.31
C ARG A 200 4.33 3.69 -5.92
N ALA A 201 4.45 5.01 -5.83
CA ALA A 201 4.28 5.72 -4.57
C ALA A 201 2.78 6.02 -4.31
N PRO A 202 2.38 6.27 -3.05
CA PRO A 202 1.00 6.61 -2.72
C PRO A 202 0.54 7.87 -3.46
N GLN A 203 -0.63 7.81 -4.11
CA GLN A 203 -1.06 8.89 -5.00
C GLN A 203 -1.31 10.19 -4.23
N ARG A 204 -1.87 10.10 -3.02
CA ARG A 204 -2.07 11.25 -2.13
C ARG A 204 -0.76 11.91 -1.73
N LEU A 205 0.29 11.13 -1.49
CA LEU A 205 1.63 11.66 -1.20
C LEU A 205 2.17 12.40 -2.43
N LEU A 206 2.07 11.80 -3.62
CA LEU A 206 2.52 12.44 -4.86
C LEU A 206 1.76 13.73 -5.18
N MET A 207 0.43 13.73 -5.01
CA MET A 207 -0.40 14.93 -5.19
C MET A 207 0.04 16.06 -4.26
N ARG A 208 0.27 15.76 -2.96
CA ARG A 208 0.74 16.75 -1.99
C ARG A 208 2.13 17.27 -2.34
N ALA A 209 3.05 16.38 -2.75
CA ALA A 209 4.39 16.76 -3.15
C ALA A 209 4.38 17.65 -4.41
N THR A 210 3.54 17.34 -5.40
CA THR A 210 3.36 18.18 -6.59
C THR A 210 2.79 19.55 -6.24
N ARG A 211 1.82 19.64 -5.33
CA ARG A 211 1.33 20.94 -4.82
C ARG A 211 2.42 21.72 -4.09
N GLY A 212 3.23 21.04 -3.27
CA GLY A 212 4.37 21.66 -2.60
C GLY A 212 5.39 22.23 -3.59
N TYR A 213 5.64 21.53 -4.70
CA TYR A 213 6.47 22.04 -5.80
C TYR A 213 5.85 23.28 -6.46
N GLN A 214 4.55 23.23 -6.80
CA GLN A 214 3.83 24.39 -7.35
C GLN A 214 3.84 25.60 -6.41
N GLN A 215 3.91 25.39 -5.10
CA GLN A 215 3.97 26.45 -4.10
C GLN A 215 5.40 26.88 -3.75
N GLY A 216 6.42 26.35 -4.42
CA GLY A 216 7.83 26.64 -4.14
C GLY A 216 8.35 26.05 -2.82
N MET A 217 7.56 25.23 -2.12
CA MET A 217 7.94 24.58 -0.86
C MET A 217 8.84 23.35 -1.07
N LEU A 218 8.75 22.71 -2.25
CA LEU A 218 9.60 21.59 -2.63
C LEU A 218 10.36 21.92 -3.92
N SER A 219 11.64 21.56 -3.95
CA SER A 219 12.43 21.64 -5.18
C SER A 219 12.03 20.54 -6.16
N LEU A 220 12.30 20.76 -7.46
CA LEU A 220 12.14 19.75 -8.50
C LEU A 220 12.90 18.46 -8.15
N THR A 221 14.13 18.59 -7.63
CA THR A 221 14.96 17.46 -7.20
C THR A 221 14.32 16.66 -6.06
N ALA A 222 13.71 17.33 -5.08
CA ALA A 222 13.00 16.65 -4.00
C ALA A 222 11.76 15.90 -4.52
N LEU A 223 10.98 16.53 -5.41
CA LEU A 223 9.82 15.88 -6.03
C LEU A 223 10.22 14.68 -6.91
N ALA A 224 11.31 14.79 -7.67
CA ALA A 224 11.85 13.71 -8.50
C ALA A 224 12.23 12.49 -7.65
N ARG A 225 12.89 12.71 -6.50
CA ARG A 225 13.21 11.66 -5.54
C ARG A 225 11.96 10.96 -5.00
N ILE A 226 10.93 11.73 -4.61
CA ILE A 226 9.66 11.17 -4.12
C ILE A 226 8.96 10.33 -5.21
N ARG A 227 9.02 10.78 -6.47
CA ARG A 227 8.45 10.08 -7.62
C ARG A 227 9.30 8.92 -8.14
N GLY A 228 10.52 8.74 -7.65
CA GLY A 228 11.44 7.72 -8.13
C GLY A 228 11.89 7.91 -9.58
N THR A 229 11.97 9.16 -10.05
CA THR A 229 12.37 9.53 -11.42
C THR A 229 13.54 10.50 -11.42
N THR A 230 14.08 10.82 -12.60
CA THR A 230 15.14 11.82 -12.74
C THR A 230 14.56 13.24 -12.78
N PRO A 231 15.28 14.27 -12.30
CA PRO A 231 14.83 15.65 -12.40
C PRO A 231 14.51 16.08 -13.84
N ALA A 232 15.31 15.64 -14.82
CA ALA A 232 15.09 15.98 -16.23
C ALA A 232 13.81 15.35 -16.81
N ALA A 233 13.53 14.08 -16.48
CA ALA A 233 12.30 13.43 -16.91
C ALA A 233 11.06 14.08 -16.26
N LEU A 234 11.17 14.43 -14.97
CA LEU A 234 10.10 15.13 -14.26
C LEU A 234 9.87 16.54 -14.80
N GLU A 235 10.94 17.28 -15.10
CA GLU A 235 10.85 18.62 -15.70
C GLU A 235 10.09 18.58 -17.03
N ALA A 236 10.43 17.62 -17.89
CA ALA A 236 9.74 17.43 -19.16
C ALA A 236 8.24 17.10 -18.96
N GLU A 237 7.92 16.18 -18.05
CA GLU A 237 6.53 15.81 -17.72
C GLU A 237 5.73 17.03 -17.20
N LEU A 238 6.30 17.78 -16.26
CA LEU A 238 5.64 18.94 -15.67
C LEU A 238 5.48 20.08 -16.69
N ALA A 239 6.49 20.32 -17.53
CA ALA A 239 6.43 21.32 -18.59
C ALA A 239 5.37 20.99 -19.64
N GLU A 240 5.28 19.72 -20.06
CA GLU A 240 4.22 19.25 -20.98
C GLU A 240 2.83 19.43 -20.36
N ALA A 241 2.69 19.20 -19.05
CA ALA A 241 1.46 19.41 -18.31
C ALA A 241 1.17 20.90 -17.99
N GLY A 242 2.04 21.84 -18.34
CA GLY A 242 1.92 23.26 -18.00
C GLY A 242 2.03 23.54 -16.49
N ILE A 243 2.69 22.66 -15.74
CA ILE A 243 2.90 22.78 -14.30
C ILE A 243 4.26 23.43 -14.03
N SER A 244 4.23 24.63 -13.49
CA SER A 244 5.42 25.36 -13.03
C SER A 244 5.27 25.75 -11.55
N PRO A 245 6.39 26.07 -10.85
CA PRO A 245 6.31 26.73 -9.56
C PRO A 245 5.62 28.08 -9.74
N ASN A 246 4.68 28.41 -8.86
CA ASN A 246 4.15 29.76 -8.77
C ASN A 246 5.31 30.69 -8.40
N GLU A 247 5.41 31.83 -9.09
CA GLU A 247 6.27 32.94 -8.70
C GLU A 247 5.79 33.64 -7.42
N SER A 248 5.17 32.92 -6.49
CA SER A 248 4.92 33.42 -5.14
C SER A 248 6.26 33.50 -4.43
N ARG A 249 6.95 34.61 -4.69
CA ARG A 249 7.99 35.17 -3.85
C ARG A 249 7.48 35.01 -2.42
N ILE A 250 8.16 34.18 -1.63
CA ILE A 250 8.00 34.23 -0.18
C ILE A 250 8.42 35.66 0.17
N GLU A 251 7.46 36.56 0.33
CA GLU A 251 7.67 37.80 1.06
C GLU A 251 7.96 37.33 2.49
N TRP A 252 9.23 37.08 2.76
CA TRP A 252 9.74 37.24 4.11
C TRP A 252 9.21 38.60 4.56
N ALA A 253 8.39 38.61 5.60
CA ALA A 253 7.94 39.84 6.20
C ALA A 253 9.17 40.74 6.30
N ALA A 254 9.09 41.93 5.69
CA ALA A 254 10.12 42.94 5.87
C ALA A 254 10.47 42.96 7.36
N PRO A 255 11.77 43.00 7.73
CA PRO A 255 12.13 43.08 9.14
C PRO A 255 11.23 44.15 9.73
N ILE A 256 10.37 43.75 10.67
CA ILE A 256 9.53 44.69 11.40
C ILE A 256 10.51 45.75 11.82
N ASP A 257 10.23 46.99 11.42
CA ASP A 257 11.01 48.16 11.84
C ASP A 257 11.10 48.05 13.35
N ARG A 258 12.19 47.46 13.82
CA ARG A 258 12.57 47.51 15.21
C ARG A 258 12.85 48.98 15.34
N GLN A 259 11.86 49.74 15.82
CA GLN A 259 12.16 50.89 16.64
C GLN A 259 13.35 50.47 17.44
N ALA A 260 14.47 51.17 17.28
CA ALA A 260 15.68 50.89 18.00
C ALA A 260 15.31 50.90 19.48
N VAL A 261 14.98 49.71 19.99
CA VAL A 261 15.04 49.44 21.40
C VAL A 261 16.54 49.58 21.60
N GLU A 262 16.94 50.66 22.25
CA GLU A 262 18.24 50.70 22.88
C GLU A 262 18.32 49.40 23.67
N ASP A 263 19.13 48.47 23.17
CA ASP A 263 19.39 47.21 23.82
C ASP A 263 20.14 47.55 25.12
N ASP A 264 19.40 47.97 26.14
CA ASP A 264 19.89 48.15 27.49
C ASP A 264 20.02 46.77 28.12
N PHE A 265 21.15 46.13 27.82
CA PHE A 265 21.53 44.85 28.40
C PHE A 265 22.05 44.99 29.84
N ALA A 266 21.96 46.16 30.48
CA ALA A 266 22.39 46.33 31.88
C ALA A 266 21.62 45.41 32.86
N ASP A 267 20.41 44.97 32.50
CA ASP A 267 19.63 44.02 33.29
C ASP A 267 20.12 42.55 33.15
N LEU A 268 20.97 42.22 32.16
CA LEU A 268 21.52 40.86 32.00
C LEU A 268 22.72 40.60 32.92
N ASP A 269 23.47 41.63 33.31
CA ASP A 269 24.56 41.50 34.29
C ASP A 269 24.03 41.18 35.71
N ALA A 270 22.75 41.45 35.97
CA ALA A 270 22.11 41.09 37.24
C ALA A 270 21.77 39.58 37.38
N LEU A 271 21.96 38.78 36.32
CA LEU A 271 21.67 37.34 36.31
C LEU A 271 22.92 36.46 36.53
N GLU A 272 24.13 37.02 36.70
CA GLU A 272 25.35 36.26 37.02
C GLU A 272 25.39 35.63 38.43
N GLY A 273 24.27 35.64 39.17
CA GLY A 273 24.20 35.09 40.53
C GLY A 273 23.07 34.10 40.79
N ILE A 274 22.27 33.71 39.80
CA ILE A 274 21.16 32.76 40.01
C ILE A 274 21.65 31.35 39.73
N ASP A 275 21.96 30.63 40.81
CA ASP A 275 22.21 29.19 40.82
C ASP A 275 20.88 28.45 40.56
N LEU A 276 20.61 28.14 39.28
CA LEU A 276 19.49 27.29 38.89
C LEU A 276 19.91 25.82 39.08
N PRO A 277 19.15 25.02 39.86
CA PRO A 277 19.54 23.63 40.11
C PRO A 277 19.50 22.82 38.82
N LEU A 278 20.65 22.24 38.46
CA LEU A 278 20.76 21.28 37.36
C LEU A 278 19.96 20.00 37.70
N PRO A 279 19.20 19.42 36.75
CA PRO A 279 18.57 18.13 36.96
C PRO A 279 19.64 17.03 37.06
N PHE A 280 19.47 16.20 38.10
CA PHE A 280 20.23 14.99 38.41
C PHE A 280 20.53 14.13 37.16
N TYR A 281 21.81 13.90 36.89
CA TYR A 281 22.27 12.68 36.24
C TYR A 281 22.71 11.70 37.34
N ASP A 282 22.13 10.52 37.32
CA ASP A 282 22.42 9.39 38.20
C ASP A 282 23.63 8.65 37.62
N ASP A 283 24.82 8.90 38.17
CA ASP A 283 25.98 8.01 38.01
C ASP A 283 26.38 7.53 39.40
N ALA A 284 25.79 6.39 39.77
CA ALA A 284 26.11 5.64 40.97
C ALA A 284 27.43 4.88 40.78
N ASP A 285 28.28 5.05 41.80
CA ASP A 285 29.22 4.08 42.38
C ASP A 285 30.44 3.67 41.53
N GLY A 286 31.68 3.77 42.01
CA GLY A 286 32.17 4.09 43.35
C GLY A 286 33.67 3.76 43.42
N ASP A 287 34.36 4.51 44.28
CA ASP A 287 35.48 4.16 45.16
C ASP A 287 36.61 3.25 44.63
N GLY A 288 37.89 3.54 44.84
CA GLY A 288 38.50 4.43 45.82
C GLY A 288 39.95 3.98 46.04
N ASP A 289 40.73 4.89 46.64
CA ASP A 289 42.00 4.69 47.34
C ASP A 289 43.21 4.22 46.51
N GLY A 290 44.41 4.78 46.63
CA GLY A 290 45.01 5.59 47.69
C GLY A 290 46.50 5.21 47.76
N ASP A 291 47.35 6.19 48.05
CA ASP A 291 48.77 6.10 48.47
C ASP A 291 49.77 5.50 47.45
N GLY A 292 51.05 5.89 47.36
CA GLY A 292 51.95 6.72 48.15
C GLY A 292 53.38 6.48 47.59
N ASP A 293 54.33 7.34 48.00
CA ASP A 293 55.76 7.38 47.66
C ASP A 293 56.48 6.05 47.31
N GLY A 294 57.38 6.13 46.32
CA GLY A 294 58.42 5.12 46.04
C GLY A 294 58.88 5.02 44.59
#